data_AF-A0AA86W4T9-F1
#
_entry.id   AF-A0AA86W4T9-F1
#
_cell.length_a   1.000
_cell.length_b   1.000
_cell.length_c   1.000
_cell.angle_alpha   90.00
_cell.angle_beta   90.00
_cell.angle_gamma   90.00
#
_symmetry.space_group_name_H-M   'P 1'
#
loop_
_entity.id
_entity.type
_entity.pdbx_description
1 polymer ?
#
loop_
_entity_poly.entity_id
_entity_poly.type
_entity_poly.pdbx_seq_one_letter_code
_entity_poly.pdbx_strand_id
1 'polypeptide(L)'
;MKEKRLVARDGQDLCGAERVRPRRLGLARGGLGHGGGAESTCSGEMGNLGGRFYGGWLQRRWWRLVARWIGKLEMVIGRWLVICVREDEGKGEENGCAVSDAGRRVRHTKRDYELMVIERLLGVLVSLSTPIAKAVVSIKFSVSDVKSKYKDATLLPKWKAFQTVIFLERDDGLRDSSKIAAFDFDGCLAKTDVKRVGANAWDLMHSSIPDKLQSLHNDGYKLVIFTNESNIERWKNKRQVAVDSKIGRLNNFIEKVKVPVQVFIACGVGLKPGKTNKNEDDAFRKPKPGMWHLMEQHFNSGIVIDMDQSFYVGDAAGRKSDHSDADIKFAEAIGLKFYVPEEYFV
;
A
#
# COMPACT_ATOMS: atom_id res chain seq x y z
N MET A 1 3.06 -40.42 53.10
CA MET A 1 2.72 -40.28 54.54
C MET A 1 3.07 -38.86 54.99
N LYS A 2 2.20 -38.25 55.81
CA LYS A 2 2.44 -37.16 56.80
C LYS A 2 3.56 -36.11 56.54
N GLU A 3 3.17 -34.96 56.00
CA GLU A 3 3.05 -33.63 56.67
C GLU A 3 4.06 -33.17 57.77
N LYS A 4 4.26 -31.81 57.82
CA LYS A 4 4.79 -30.95 58.92
C LYS A 4 6.33 -30.78 59.02
N ARG A 5 6.93 -29.61 59.33
CA ARG A 5 6.43 -28.21 59.57
C ARG A 5 7.58 -27.17 59.49
N LEU A 6 7.21 -25.90 59.28
CA LEU A 6 8.00 -24.65 59.30
C LEU A 6 9.21 -24.54 60.26
N VAL A 7 10.21 -23.78 59.82
CA VAL A 7 11.01 -22.84 60.65
C VAL A 7 11.12 -21.51 59.88
N ALA A 8 11.10 -20.38 60.58
CA ALA A 8 11.20 -19.03 60.03
C ALA A 8 12.48 -18.31 60.52
N ARG A 9 12.91 -17.25 59.80
CA ARG A 9 13.79 -16.18 60.32
C ARG A 9 13.74 -14.92 59.43
N ASP A 10 13.19 -13.86 60.03
CA ASP A 10 13.62 -12.45 60.05
C ASP A 10 14.12 -11.73 58.77
N GLY A 11 13.26 -10.82 58.27
CA GLY A 11 13.46 -9.36 58.41
C GLY A 11 14.43 -8.61 57.50
N GLN A 12 13.88 -7.72 56.63
CA GLN A 12 14.05 -6.26 56.74
C GLN A 12 13.17 -5.49 55.72
N ASP A 13 12.96 -4.20 55.96
CA ASP A 13 11.97 -3.32 55.30
C ASP A 13 12.24 -2.97 53.82
N LEU A 14 11.21 -2.43 53.13
CA LEU A 14 11.21 -1.04 52.64
C LEU A 14 9.90 -0.63 51.90
N CYS A 15 9.42 0.58 52.23
CA CYS A 15 8.61 1.52 51.42
C CYS A 15 7.28 1.07 50.75
N GLY A 16 6.20 1.14 51.53
CA GLY A 16 5.13 2.16 51.39
C GLY A 16 4.66 2.60 49.99
N ALA A 17 3.40 2.31 49.68
CA ALA A 17 2.66 2.84 48.54
C ALA A 17 1.58 3.85 48.97
N GLU A 18 1.39 4.95 48.24
CA GLU A 18 0.17 5.77 48.37
C GLU A 18 -0.30 6.38 47.04
N ARG A 19 -1.61 6.64 46.94
CA ARG A 19 -2.33 6.96 45.70
C ARG A 19 -2.58 8.47 45.60
N VAL A 20 -2.41 9.03 44.40
CA VAL A 20 -2.72 10.46 44.14
C VAL A 20 -4.04 10.59 43.36
N ARG A 21 -5.00 11.34 43.92
CA ARG A 21 -6.13 11.96 43.21
C ARG A 21 -6.42 13.36 43.82
N PRO A 22 -7.06 14.28 43.09
CA PRO A 22 -6.70 15.70 43.14
C PRO A 22 -7.42 16.54 44.19
N ARG A 23 -6.78 17.64 44.61
CA ARG A 23 -7.35 18.66 45.52
C ARG A 23 -8.34 19.58 44.79
N ARG A 24 -9.48 19.84 45.42
CA ARG A 24 -10.25 21.09 45.22
C ARG A 24 -9.51 22.25 45.90
N LEU A 25 -9.62 23.46 45.33
CA LEU A 25 -9.40 24.73 46.03
C LEU A 25 -10.69 25.54 46.03
N GLY A 26 -10.90 26.33 47.08
CA GLY A 26 -12.18 26.97 47.38
C GLY A 26 -12.23 28.47 47.08
N LEU A 27 -13.41 28.90 46.65
CA LEU A 27 -14.10 30.17 46.95
C LEU A 27 -13.33 31.31 47.64
N ALA A 28 -13.35 32.48 46.98
CA ALA A 28 -13.46 33.78 47.62
C ALA A 28 -14.65 34.56 46.98
N ARG A 29 -15.30 35.47 47.73
CA ARG A 29 -16.52 36.20 47.32
C ARG A 29 -16.25 37.69 47.02
N GLY A 30 -17.06 38.25 46.13
CA GLY A 30 -17.21 39.68 45.83
C GLY A 30 -17.40 39.88 44.32
N GLY A 31 -18.30 40.73 43.80
CA GLY A 31 -19.36 41.56 44.39
C GLY A 31 -20.41 41.90 43.31
N LEU A 32 -21.55 42.49 43.67
CA LEU A 32 -22.68 42.74 42.77
C LEU A 32 -22.48 43.96 41.85
N GLY A 33 -23.01 43.89 40.62
CA GLY A 33 -23.11 45.03 39.69
C GLY A 33 -24.13 44.76 38.57
N HIS A 34 -25.13 45.64 38.42
CA HIS A 34 -26.15 45.59 37.36
C HIS A 34 -25.62 46.15 36.02
N GLY A 35 -26.32 45.85 34.91
CA GLY A 35 -26.28 46.71 33.72
C GLY A 35 -26.78 46.02 32.45
N GLY A 36 -27.88 46.51 31.88
CA GLY A 36 -28.55 45.91 30.72
C GLY A 36 -27.76 45.91 29.41
N GLY A 37 -28.09 44.95 28.55
CA GLY A 37 -27.69 44.93 27.14
C GLY A 37 -28.84 45.39 26.26
N ALA A 38 -28.66 46.50 25.56
CA ALA A 38 -29.51 46.98 24.47
C ALA A 38 -28.64 47.39 23.28
N GLU A 39 -29.22 47.38 22.08
CA GLU A 39 -28.52 47.49 20.80
C GLU A 39 -27.90 48.87 20.55
N SER A 40 -26.78 48.93 19.80
CA SER A 40 -26.67 49.75 18.58
C SER A 40 -25.29 49.64 17.91
N THR A 41 -25.24 50.05 16.65
CA THR A 41 -24.16 49.89 15.66
C THR A 41 -23.10 51.00 15.70
N CYS A 42 -21.84 50.70 15.38
CA CYS A 42 -21.17 51.17 14.13
C CYS A 42 -19.65 50.90 14.04
N SER A 43 -19.22 50.56 12.81
CA SER A 43 -17.91 50.81 12.14
C SER A 43 -16.56 50.68 12.89
N GLY A 44 -15.68 49.84 12.32
CA GLY A 44 -14.23 49.89 12.55
C GLY A 44 -13.48 48.83 11.72
N GLU A 45 -12.72 49.25 10.70
CA GLU A 45 -11.88 48.36 9.88
C GLU A 45 -10.60 47.93 10.62
N MET A 46 -10.12 46.70 10.39
CA MET A 46 -8.68 46.37 10.24
C MET A 46 -8.43 44.88 9.92
N GLY A 47 -7.36 44.58 9.17
CA GLY A 47 -6.60 43.33 9.35
C GLY A 47 -6.89 42.16 8.40
N ASN A 48 -6.31 42.20 7.20
CA ASN A 48 -6.13 41.03 6.32
C ASN A 48 -4.87 40.22 6.73
N LEU A 49 -4.71 39.01 6.15
CA LEU A 49 -3.52 38.13 6.05
C LEU A 49 -3.53 36.83 6.85
N GLY A 50 -3.29 35.70 6.14
CA GLY A 50 -2.63 34.53 6.76
C GLY A 50 -2.85 33.13 6.15
N GLY A 51 -3.60 32.95 5.06
CA GLY A 51 -4.10 31.62 4.65
C GLY A 51 -3.77 31.13 3.24
N ARG A 52 -2.49 31.06 2.84
CA ARG A 52 -1.97 30.34 1.64
C ARG A 52 -0.47 30.59 1.48
N PHE A 53 0.41 29.58 1.61
CA PHE A 53 1.72 29.45 0.90
C PHE A 53 2.52 28.24 1.40
N TYR A 54 2.32 27.04 0.82
CA TYR A 54 3.35 25.97 0.84
C TYR A 54 3.31 25.05 -0.39
N GLY A 55 2.13 24.69 -0.92
CA GLY A 55 2.02 23.84 -2.13
C GLY A 55 2.57 24.46 -3.42
N GLY A 56 2.50 25.78 -3.56
CA GLY A 56 2.88 26.48 -4.80
C GLY A 56 4.37 26.60 -5.09
N TRP A 57 5.26 26.16 -4.18
CA TRP A 57 6.72 26.30 -4.35
C TRP A 57 7.35 25.07 -5.02
N LEU A 58 6.97 23.86 -4.61
CA LEU A 58 7.42 22.62 -5.25
C LEU A 58 6.93 22.53 -6.70
N GLN A 59 5.65 22.85 -6.95
CA GLN A 59 5.09 22.81 -8.31
C GLN A 59 5.83 23.77 -9.25
N ARG A 60 6.17 24.98 -8.80
CA ARG A 60 7.01 25.93 -9.58
C ARG A 60 8.44 25.44 -9.78
N ARG A 61 9.02 24.70 -8.82
CA ARG A 61 10.36 24.11 -8.96
C ARG A 61 10.36 22.95 -9.97
N TRP A 62 9.30 22.14 -10.00
CA TRP A 62 9.10 21.08 -10.99
C TRP A 62 8.92 21.65 -12.40
N TRP A 63 8.05 22.66 -12.58
CA TRP A 63 7.91 23.36 -13.86
C TRP A 63 9.20 24.03 -14.35
N ARG A 64 10.04 24.57 -13.45
CA ARG A 64 11.37 25.10 -13.84
C ARG A 64 12.34 24.01 -14.29
N LEU A 65 12.28 22.81 -13.70
CA LEU A 65 13.09 21.67 -14.13
C LEU A 65 12.62 21.12 -15.48
N VAL A 66 11.31 20.99 -15.67
CA VAL A 66 10.68 20.62 -16.96
C VAL A 66 11.06 21.63 -18.04
N ALA A 67 10.90 22.94 -17.81
CA ALA A 67 11.30 23.98 -18.76
C ALA A 67 12.81 23.97 -19.08
N ARG A 68 13.68 23.68 -18.10
CA ARG A 68 15.13 23.57 -18.31
C ARG A 68 15.53 22.29 -19.04
N TRP A 69 14.71 21.24 -18.97
CA TRP A 69 14.89 20.00 -19.74
C TRP A 69 14.39 20.18 -21.17
N ILE A 70 13.23 20.82 -21.37
CA ILE A 70 12.71 21.24 -22.68
C ILE A 70 13.71 22.15 -23.40
N GLY A 71 14.24 23.20 -22.75
CA GLY A 71 15.25 24.08 -23.37
C GLY A 71 16.59 23.39 -23.69
N LYS A 72 16.91 22.28 -23.02
CA LYS A 72 18.03 21.40 -23.44
C LYS A 72 17.65 20.56 -24.66
N LEU A 73 16.41 20.07 -24.73
CA LEU A 73 15.89 19.34 -25.88
C LEU A 73 15.84 20.24 -27.13
N GLU A 74 15.38 21.49 -27.00
CA GLU A 74 15.38 22.51 -28.06
C GLU A 74 16.80 22.77 -28.61
N MET A 75 17.82 22.86 -27.75
CA MET A 75 19.21 22.99 -28.21
C MET A 75 19.73 21.76 -28.97
N VAL A 76 19.34 20.55 -28.57
CA VAL A 76 19.76 19.30 -29.24
C VAL A 76 19.03 19.14 -30.57
N ILE A 77 17.71 19.34 -30.60
CA ILE A 77 16.87 19.30 -31.80
C ILE A 77 17.29 20.41 -32.77
N GLY A 78 17.54 21.63 -32.27
CA GLY A 78 18.03 22.76 -33.09
C GLY A 78 19.39 22.49 -33.74
N ARG A 79 20.31 21.80 -33.04
CA ARG A 79 21.57 21.33 -33.65
C ARG A 79 21.36 20.25 -34.71
N TRP A 80 20.46 19.31 -34.48
CA TRP A 80 20.12 18.24 -35.45
C TRP A 80 19.48 18.81 -36.71
N LEU A 81 18.52 19.74 -36.56
CA LEU A 81 17.80 20.34 -37.70
C LEU A 81 18.72 21.20 -38.59
N VAL A 82 19.74 21.85 -38.01
CA VAL A 82 20.77 22.58 -38.76
C VAL A 82 21.71 21.65 -39.55
N ILE A 83 21.88 20.39 -39.11
CA ILE A 83 22.64 19.38 -39.86
C ILE A 83 21.81 18.92 -41.06
N CYS A 84 20.55 18.50 -40.86
CA CYS A 84 19.69 18.03 -41.95
C CYS A 84 19.49 19.09 -43.06
N VAL A 85 19.25 20.36 -42.69
CA VAL A 85 19.09 21.45 -43.68
C VAL A 85 20.37 21.71 -44.49
N ARG A 86 21.56 21.41 -43.94
CA ARG A 86 22.83 21.51 -44.68
C ARG A 86 23.10 20.35 -45.61
N GLU A 87 22.47 19.20 -45.42
CA GLU A 87 22.60 18.06 -46.32
C GLU A 87 21.69 18.20 -47.56
N ASP A 88 20.53 18.85 -47.43
CA ASP A 88 19.60 19.10 -48.54
C ASP A 88 20.08 20.19 -49.54
N GLU A 89 20.85 21.19 -49.09
CA GLU A 89 21.48 22.17 -50.02
C GLU A 89 22.68 21.58 -50.80
N GLY A 90 23.10 20.34 -50.49
CA GLY A 90 24.30 19.71 -51.04
C GLY A 90 24.11 18.69 -52.16
N LYS A 91 22.87 18.39 -52.60
CA LYS A 91 22.60 17.35 -53.61
C LYS A 91 21.68 17.83 -54.73
N GLY A 92 22.29 18.26 -55.83
CA GLY A 92 21.61 18.33 -57.12
C GLY A 92 21.39 16.94 -57.74
N GLU A 93 20.27 16.81 -58.45
CA GLU A 93 20.02 15.94 -59.62
C GLU A 93 20.48 14.47 -59.56
N GLU A 94 19.51 13.52 -59.48
CA GLU A 94 19.00 12.81 -60.67
C GLU A 94 17.96 11.70 -60.35
N ASN A 95 16.99 11.54 -61.27
CA ASN A 95 16.25 10.32 -61.64
C ASN A 95 15.37 9.53 -60.62
N GLY A 96 14.07 9.43 -60.90
CA GLY A 96 13.16 8.38 -60.39
C GLY A 96 11.71 8.83 -60.15
N CYS A 97 10.76 8.44 -61.01
CA CYS A 97 9.37 8.94 -61.01
C CYS A 97 8.32 7.93 -60.49
N ALA A 98 7.33 8.39 -59.72
CA ALA A 98 5.99 7.78 -59.61
C ALA A 98 4.92 8.82 -59.15
N VAL A 99 3.71 8.72 -59.70
CA VAL A 99 2.57 9.69 -59.68
C VAL A 99 1.26 8.85 -59.70
N SER A 100 0.07 9.22 -59.18
CA SER A 100 -0.56 10.51 -58.80
C SER A 100 -0.85 10.63 -57.27
N ASP A 101 -1.70 11.50 -56.69
CA ASP A 101 -2.72 12.43 -57.22
C ASP A 101 -2.91 13.70 -56.36
N ALA A 102 -3.62 14.70 -56.93
CA ALA A 102 -3.84 16.06 -56.39
C ALA A 102 -2.58 16.94 -56.24
N GLY A 103 -2.15 17.53 -57.36
CA GLY A 103 -0.94 18.38 -57.43
C GLY A 103 -0.99 19.69 -56.64
N ARG A 104 -0.45 19.68 -55.42
CA ARG A 104 0.05 20.89 -54.74
C ARG A 104 1.39 20.60 -54.07
N ARG A 105 2.49 21.09 -54.67
CA ARG A 105 3.84 20.98 -54.08
C ARG A 105 3.96 21.95 -52.89
N VAL A 106 3.53 21.49 -51.71
CA VAL A 106 3.63 22.25 -50.46
C VAL A 106 5.11 22.37 -50.07
N ARG A 107 5.67 23.58 -50.18
CA ARG A 107 6.98 23.89 -49.59
C ARG A 107 6.78 24.14 -48.10
N HIS A 108 7.09 23.13 -47.29
CA HIS A 108 7.16 23.28 -45.84
C HIS A 108 8.32 24.21 -45.47
N THR A 109 8.01 25.27 -44.75
CA THR A 109 8.98 26.17 -44.14
C THR A 109 9.63 25.50 -42.93
N LYS A 110 10.76 26.04 -42.45
CA LYS A 110 11.40 25.56 -41.22
C LYS A 110 10.44 25.47 -40.02
N ARG A 111 9.49 26.42 -39.92
CA ARG A 111 8.45 26.43 -38.88
C ARG A 111 7.49 25.25 -38.98
N ASP A 112 7.18 24.79 -40.19
CA ASP A 112 6.26 23.68 -40.41
C ASP A 112 6.89 22.34 -39.96
N TYR A 113 8.20 22.19 -40.15
CA TYR A 113 8.98 21.08 -39.58
C TYR A 113 9.10 21.19 -38.05
N GLU A 114 9.36 22.38 -37.51
CA GLU A 114 9.39 22.62 -36.06
C GLU A 114 8.02 22.28 -35.42
N LEU A 115 6.90 22.67 -36.04
CA LEU A 115 5.53 22.32 -35.64
C LEU A 115 5.27 20.81 -35.72
N MET A 116 5.61 20.13 -36.83
CA MET A 116 5.45 18.67 -36.93
C MET A 116 6.25 17.90 -35.87
N VAL A 117 7.45 18.37 -35.52
CA VAL A 117 8.27 17.77 -34.46
C VAL A 117 7.65 18.04 -33.09
N ILE A 118 7.14 19.25 -32.84
CA ILE A 118 6.42 19.60 -31.60
C ILE A 118 5.13 18.77 -31.46
N GLU A 119 4.34 18.61 -32.52
CA GLU A 119 3.13 17.77 -32.50
C GLU A 119 3.45 16.30 -32.26
N ARG A 120 4.51 15.75 -32.87
CA ARG A 120 4.98 14.39 -32.57
C ARG A 120 5.48 14.24 -31.14
N LEU A 121 6.24 15.21 -30.63
CA LEU A 121 6.73 15.20 -29.25
C LEU A 121 5.59 15.37 -28.24
N LEU A 122 4.59 16.20 -28.54
CA LEU A 122 3.35 16.31 -27.76
C LEU A 122 2.55 15.01 -27.83
N GLY A 123 2.44 14.36 -28.99
CA GLY A 123 1.81 13.05 -29.12
C GLY A 123 2.50 11.96 -28.29
N VAL A 124 3.84 11.94 -28.27
CA VAL A 124 4.63 11.06 -27.40
C VAL A 124 4.48 11.45 -25.93
N LEU A 125 4.48 12.74 -25.59
CA LEU A 125 4.27 13.21 -24.22
C LEU A 125 2.86 12.90 -23.73
N VAL A 126 1.85 12.96 -24.60
CA VAL A 126 0.47 12.53 -24.33
C VAL A 126 0.38 11.01 -24.23
N SER A 127 1.14 10.25 -25.02
CA SER A 127 1.26 8.78 -24.87
C SER A 127 2.01 8.35 -23.61
N LEU A 128 2.88 9.21 -23.06
CA LEU A 128 3.60 8.99 -21.80
C LEU A 128 2.86 9.56 -20.58
N SER A 129 1.93 10.50 -20.80
CA SER A 129 1.11 11.14 -19.75
C SER A 129 -0.35 10.67 -19.75
N THR A 130 -0.79 9.88 -20.74
CA THR A 130 -1.89 8.95 -20.53
C THR A 130 -1.50 8.10 -19.34
N PRO A 131 -2.23 8.17 -18.22
CA PRO A 131 -2.09 7.13 -17.23
C PRO A 131 -2.42 5.84 -17.97
N ILE A 132 -1.58 4.81 -17.82
CA ILE A 132 -2.09 3.45 -17.95
C ILE A 132 -3.02 3.28 -16.75
N ALA A 133 -4.25 3.78 -16.92
CA ALA A 133 -5.36 3.57 -16.04
C ALA A 133 -5.80 2.11 -16.22
N LYS A 134 -4.92 1.17 -15.78
CA LYS A 134 -5.37 -0.05 -15.12
C LYS A 134 -6.48 0.43 -14.19
N ALA A 135 -7.72 0.03 -14.45
CA ALA A 135 -8.87 0.61 -13.77
C ALA A 135 -8.75 0.31 -12.26
N VAL A 136 -8.21 1.28 -11.52
CA VAL A 136 -7.91 1.12 -10.10
C VAL A 136 -9.25 0.88 -9.42
N VAL A 137 -9.44 -0.34 -8.91
CA VAL A 137 -10.70 -0.73 -8.29
C VAL A 137 -10.84 0.10 -7.02
N SER A 138 -11.68 1.14 -7.09
CA SER A 138 -11.98 2.02 -5.96
C SER A 138 -12.80 1.21 -4.95
N ILE A 139 -12.14 0.79 -3.87
CA ILE A 139 -12.80 0.04 -2.80
C ILE A 139 -13.48 1.04 -1.90
N LYS A 140 -14.82 0.98 -1.85
CA LYS A 140 -15.63 1.73 -0.88
C LYS A 140 -15.47 1.11 0.51
N PHE A 141 -14.37 1.44 1.18
CA PHE A 141 -14.12 1.10 2.57
C PHE A 141 -14.69 2.19 3.48
N SER A 142 -15.40 1.78 4.53
CA SER A 142 -15.92 2.66 5.57
C SER A 142 -15.75 1.98 6.92
N VAL A 143 -15.42 2.75 7.95
CA VAL A 143 -15.31 2.25 9.34
C VAL A 143 -16.65 1.67 9.83
N SER A 144 -17.79 2.15 9.30
CA SER A 144 -19.13 1.58 9.57
C SER A 144 -19.29 0.13 9.13
N ASP A 145 -18.52 -0.30 8.13
CA ASP A 145 -18.67 -1.60 7.48
C ASP A 145 -17.70 -2.64 8.06
N VAL A 146 -16.80 -2.19 8.93
CA VAL A 146 -15.82 -2.99 9.66
C VAL A 146 -16.51 -3.70 10.84
N LYS A 147 -16.28 -5.00 10.97
CA LYS A 147 -16.97 -5.88 11.94
C LYS A 147 -15.98 -6.59 12.85
N SER A 148 -16.35 -6.79 14.11
CA SER A 148 -15.64 -7.64 15.08
C SER A 148 -15.91 -9.14 14.91
N LYS A 149 -16.72 -9.52 13.91
CA LYS A 149 -17.07 -10.90 13.57
C LYS A 149 -16.93 -11.12 12.07
N TYR A 150 -16.39 -12.27 11.68
CA TYR A 150 -16.47 -12.76 10.32
C TYR A 150 -17.59 -13.80 10.22
N LYS A 151 -18.76 -13.37 9.74
CA LYS A 151 -20.00 -14.15 9.73
C LYS A 151 -20.42 -14.54 11.16
N ASP A 152 -20.45 -15.83 11.46
CA ASP A 152 -20.72 -16.41 12.78
C ASP A 152 -19.47 -16.47 13.69
N ALA A 153 -18.27 -16.44 13.13
CA ALA A 153 -17.02 -16.49 13.89
C ALA A 153 -16.69 -15.14 14.53
N THR A 154 -16.33 -15.18 15.81
CA THR A 154 -15.86 -14.02 16.58
C THR A 154 -14.37 -13.85 16.40
N LEU A 155 -13.93 -12.61 16.20
CA LEU A 155 -12.52 -12.27 16.01
C LEU A 155 -11.90 -11.78 17.33
N LEU A 156 -10.59 -11.95 17.47
CA LEU A 156 -9.82 -11.36 18.58
C LEU A 156 -9.86 -9.82 18.50
N PRO A 157 -9.66 -9.07 19.60
CA PRO A 157 -9.98 -7.63 19.67
C PRO A 157 -9.38 -6.74 18.56
N LYS A 158 -8.11 -6.96 18.19
CA LYS A 158 -7.40 -6.25 17.10
C LYS A 158 -7.74 -6.78 15.70
N TRP A 159 -8.42 -7.91 15.56
CA TRP A 159 -8.76 -8.50 14.28
C TRP A 159 -10.17 -8.10 13.86
N LYS A 160 -10.33 -7.63 12.63
CA LYS A 160 -11.61 -7.17 12.07
C LYS A 160 -11.92 -7.83 10.74
N ALA A 161 -13.18 -7.76 10.33
CA ALA A 161 -13.65 -8.19 9.03
C ALA A 161 -14.20 -7.02 8.22
N PHE A 162 -13.91 -7.00 6.92
CA PHE A 162 -14.54 -6.14 5.93
C PHE A 162 -14.82 -6.99 4.68
N GLN A 163 -16.09 -7.07 4.28
CA GLN A 163 -16.57 -7.96 3.20
C GLN A 163 -16.08 -9.42 3.39
N THR A 164 -15.24 -9.92 2.49
CA THR A 164 -14.63 -11.27 2.50
C THR A 164 -13.23 -11.30 3.14
N VAL A 165 -12.69 -10.15 3.58
CA VAL A 165 -11.36 -10.03 4.18
C VAL A 165 -11.45 -10.00 5.70
N ILE A 166 -10.56 -10.73 6.36
CA ILE A 166 -10.18 -10.50 7.76
C ILE A 166 -8.83 -9.77 7.77
N PHE A 167 -8.67 -8.72 8.57
CA PHE A 167 -7.42 -7.97 8.68
C PHE A 167 -7.07 -7.68 10.14
N LEU A 168 -5.77 -7.51 10.41
CA LEU A 168 -5.25 -7.03 11.68
C LEU A 168 -5.31 -5.50 11.69
N GLU A 169 -5.94 -4.88 12.69
CA GLU A 169 -5.86 -3.44 12.88
C GLU A 169 -4.43 -2.99 13.15
N ARG A 170 -4.17 -1.71 12.85
CA ARG A 170 -2.88 -1.06 13.03
C ARG A 170 -2.38 -1.25 14.46
N ASP A 171 -1.22 -1.89 14.60
CA ASP A 171 -0.52 -1.99 15.88
C ASP A 171 0.39 -0.79 16.14
N ASP A 172 0.74 -0.59 17.40
CA ASP A 172 1.70 0.43 17.80
C ASP A 172 3.06 0.17 17.13
N GLY A 173 3.61 1.21 16.51
CA GLY A 173 4.85 1.11 15.73
C GLY A 173 4.69 0.73 14.25
N LEU A 174 3.50 0.33 13.78
CA LEU A 174 3.29 0.10 12.34
C LEU A 174 3.37 1.43 11.56
N ARG A 175 4.37 1.54 10.67
CA ARG A 175 4.64 2.74 9.87
C ARG A 175 4.06 2.59 8.46
N ASP A 176 3.50 3.68 7.95
CA ASP A 176 3.16 3.81 6.54
C ASP A 176 4.42 4.19 5.76
N SER A 177 4.55 3.71 4.52
CA SER A 177 5.77 3.88 3.73
C SER A 177 5.46 3.90 2.24
N SER A 178 6.33 4.53 1.46
CA SER A 178 6.37 4.35 0.01
C SER A 178 7.00 3.00 -0.37
N LYS A 179 7.78 2.37 0.52
CA LYS A 179 8.42 1.08 0.27
C LYS A 179 7.64 -0.05 0.95
N ILE A 180 7.07 -0.96 0.16
CA ILE A 180 6.29 -2.09 0.65
C ILE A 180 7.05 -3.40 0.42
N ALA A 181 7.30 -4.14 1.49
CA ALA A 181 7.76 -5.53 1.42
C ALA A 181 6.56 -6.41 1.77
N ALA A 182 5.99 -7.04 0.75
CA ALA A 182 4.77 -7.84 0.88
C ALA A 182 5.07 -9.34 0.72
N PHE A 183 4.34 -10.18 1.45
CA PHE A 183 4.61 -11.60 1.56
C PHE A 183 3.31 -12.44 1.51
N ASP A 184 3.36 -13.68 1.01
CA ASP A 184 2.44 -14.72 1.47
C ASP A 184 2.82 -15.21 2.88
N PHE A 185 2.04 -16.10 3.48
CA PHE A 185 2.30 -16.71 4.77
C PHE A 185 2.56 -18.23 4.70
N ASP A 186 1.67 -19.03 4.11
CA ASP A 186 1.68 -20.50 4.17
C ASP A 186 2.49 -21.07 3.00
N GLY A 187 3.76 -21.41 3.22
CA GLY A 187 4.69 -21.76 2.15
C GLY A 187 5.76 -20.69 1.92
N CYS A 188 5.51 -19.45 2.35
CA CYS A 188 6.47 -18.35 2.25
C CYS A 188 7.17 -18.03 3.57
N LEU A 189 6.43 -17.54 4.58
CA LEU A 189 6.98 -17.15 5.87
C LEU A 189 6.94 -18.28 6.90
N ALA A 190 5.89 -19.09 6.85
CA ALA A 190 5.63 -20.21 7.73
C ALA A 190 5.53 -21.50 6.93
N LYS A 191 6.28 -22.51 7.37
CA LYS A 191 6.06 -23.90 6.97
C LYS A 191 4.88 -24.42 7.78
N THR A 192 3.74 -24.60 7.13
CA THR A 192 2.50 -24.98 7.81
C THR A 192 2.13 -26.42 7.50
N ASP A 193 1.72 -27.15 8.54
CA ASP A 193 1.45 -28.58 8.41
C ASP A 193 0.00 -28.81 7.99
N VAL A 194 -0.21 -29.19 6.73
CA VAL A 194 -1.55 -29.50 6.17
C VAL A 194 -2.31 -30.60 6.92
N LYS A 195 -1.65 -31.37 7.79
CA LYS A 195 -2.26 -32.41 8.63
C LYS A 195 -2.61 -31.95 10.04
N ARG A 196 -2.06 -30.82 10.52
CA ARG A 196 -2.30 -30.27 11.88
C ARG A 196 -3.12 -28.98 11.81
N VAL A 197 -4.13 -28.86 12.66
CA VAL A 197 -4.94 -27.64 12.82
C VAL A 197 -4.68 -27.05 14.20
N GLY A 198 -4.45 -25.75 14.26
CA GLY A 198 -4.23 -25.02 15.52
C GLY A 198 -3.27 -23.83 15.37
N ALA A 199 -3.25 -22.96 16.37
CA ALA A 199 -2.39 -21.77 16.43
C ALA A 199 -0.88 -22.08 16.38
N ASN A 200 -0.50 -23.30 16.80
CA ASN A 200 0.89 -23.75 16.89
C ASN A 200 1.26 -24.77 15.79
N ALA A 201 0.40 -24.94 14.77
CA ALA A 201 0.61 -25.88 13.66
C ALA A 201 1.50 -25.27 12.54
N TRP A 202 2.65 -24.72 12.93
CA TRP A 202 3.58 -24.04 12.01
C TRP A 202 5.00 -24.03 12.57
N ASP A 203 5.96 -23.95 11.66
CA ASP A 203 7.37 -23.65 11.91
C ASP A 203 7.80 -22.49 10.98
N LEU A 204 8.93 -21.82 11.25
CA LEU A 204 9.50 -20.85 10.29
C LEU A 204 9.89 -21.58 9.00
N MET A 205 9.65 -20.98 7.82
CA MET A 205 10.08 -21.60 6.56
C MET A 205 11.60 -21.59 6.42
N HIS A 206 12.24 -20.45 6.75
CA HIS A 206 13.69 -20.31 6.86
C HIS A 206 14.05 -19.62 8.19
N SER A 207 15.16 -20.03 8.82
CA SER A 207 15.62 -19.50 10.11
C SER A 207 16.04 -18.02 10.06
N SER A 208 16.39 -17.53 8.88
CA SER A 208 16.79 -16.15 8.55
C SER A 208 15.63 -15.13 8.50
N ILE A 209 14.38 -15.60 8.41
CA ILE A 209 13.19 -14.74 8.23
C ILE A 209 13.09 -13.63 9.29
N PRO A 210 13.26 -13.89 10.61
CA PRO A 210 13.19 -12.84 11.61
C PRO A 210 14.19 -11.72 11.35
N ASP A 211 15.43 -12.04 11.01
CA ASP A 211 16.50 -11.06 10.81
C ASP A 211 16.31 -10.28 9.50
N LYS A 212 15.87 -10.96 8.43
CA LYS A 212 15.52 -10.32 7.16
C LYS A 212 14.37 -9.31 7.31
N LEU A 213 13.31 -9.69 8.05
CA LEU A 213 12.17 -8.79 8.31
C LEU A 213 12.54 -7.62 9.22
N GLN A 214 13.40 -7.84 10.23
CA GLN A 214 13.97 -6.77 11.06
C GLN A 214 14.81 -5.78 10.23
N SER A 215 15.67 -6.26 9.33
CA SER A 215 16.43 -5.40 8.41
C SER A 215 15.49 -4.55 7.55
N LEU A 216 14.53 -5.16 6.86
CA LEU A 216 13.57 -4.44 6.00
C LEU A 216 12.81 -3.36 6.78
N HIS A 217 12.32 -3.66 7.98
CA HIS A 217 11.63 -2.69 8.81
C HIS A 217 12.55 -1.52 9.21
N ASN A 218 13.82 -1.79 9.54
CA ASN A 218 14.82 -0.76 9.84
C ASN A 218 15.18 0.08 8.60
N ASP A 219 15.22 -0.55 7.42
CA ASP A 219 15.38 0.10 6.12
C ASP A 219 14.15 0.93 5.70
N GLY A 220 13.10 0.99 6.54
CA GLY A 220 11.89 1.79 6.32
C GLY A 220 10.85 1.14 5.41
N TYR A 221 10.92 -0.18 5.20
CA TYR A 221 9.83 -0.91 4.56
C TYR A 221 8.65 -1.10 5.51
N LYS A 222 7.45 -0.92 4.95
CA LYS A 222 6.24 -1.45 5.56
C LYS A 222 6.11 -2.93 5.24
N LEU A 223 6.00 -3.76 6.26
CA LEU A 223 5.83 -5.20 6.12
C LEU A 223 4.34 -5.53 6.02
N VAL A 224 3.96 -6.28 4.98
CA VAL A 224 2.56 -6.66 4.73
C VAL A 224 2.44 -8.15 4.42
N ILE A 225 1.47 -8.84 5.03
CA ILE A 225 1.12 -10.22 4.69
C ILE A 225 -0.23 -10.23 3.95
N PHE A 226 -0.25 -10.88 2.79
CA PHE A 226 -1.44 -11.14 1.98
C PHE A 226 -1.61 -12.65 1.82
N THR A 227 -2.53 -13.25 2.58
CA THR A 227 -2.73 -14.72 2.59
C THR A 227 -4.15 -15.11 2.14
N ASN A 228 -4.25 -16.20 1.39
CA ASN A 228 -5.52 -16.78 0.94
C ASN A 228 -5.96 -17.88 1.94
N GLU A 229 -7.13 -17.77 2.57
CA GLU A 229 -7.62 -18.79 3.52
C GLU A 229 -9.08 -19.18 3.27
N SER A 230 -9.32 -19.94 2.19
CA SER A 230 -10.69 -20.32 1.81
C SER A 230 -11.33 -21.35 2.74
N ASN A 231 -10.60 -21.97 3.67
CA ASN A 231 -11.22 -22.89 4.63
C ASN A 231 -12.13 -22.15 5.63
N ILE A 232 -11.83 -20.89 5.95
CA ILE A 232 -12.72 -20.04 6.77
C ILE A 232 -14.10 -19.91 6.10
N GLU A 233 -14.16 -19.72 4.79
CA GLU A 233 -15.45 -19.67 4.09
C GLU A 233 -16.11 -21.06 3.96
N ARG A 234 -15.33 -22.05 3.53
CA ARG A 234 -15.82 -23.41 3.23
C ARG A 234 -16.31 -24.17 4.47
N TRP A 235 -15.61 -24.09 5.60
CA TRP A 235 -15.87 -24.90 6.79
C TRP A 235 -16.96 -24.29 7.67
N LYS A 236 -18.18 -24.14 7.13
CA LYS A 236 -19.29 -23.43 7.81
C LYS A 236 -19.47 -23.84 9.28
N ASN A 237 -19.52 -25.14 9.57
CA ASN A 237 -19.74 -25.67 10.92
C ASN A 237 -18.48 -25.71 11.81
N LYS A 238 -17.32 -25.32 11.27
CA LYS A 238 -16.02 -25.27 11.98
C LYS A 238 -15.31 -23.93 11.74
N ARG A 239 -16.05 -22.86 11.41
CA ARG A 239 -15.47 -21.58 10.98
C ARG A 239 -14.61 -20.94 12.05
N GLN A 240 -15.08 -20.96 13.30
CA GLN A 240 -14.29 -20.48 14.45
C GLN A 240 -12.94 -21.20 14.54
N VAL A 241 -12.92 -22.54 14.43
CA VAL A 241 -11.67 -23.33 14.46
C VAL A 241 -10.71 -22.95 13.33
N ALA A 242 -11.22 -22.70 12.12
CA ALA A 242 -10.38 -22.24 11.00
C ALA A 242 -9.83 -20.82 11.23
N VAL A 243 -10.65 -19.91 11.75
CA VAL A 243 -10.28 -18.55 12.14
C VAL A 243 -9.21 -18.56 13.23
N ASP A 244 -9.45 -19.26 14.34
CA ASP A 244 -8.52 -19.38 15.47
C ASP A 244 -7.19 -20.00 15.05
N SER A 245 -7.23 -21.02 14.18
CA SER A 245 -6.02 -21.65 13.63
C SER A 245 -5.21 -20.73 12.72
N LYS A 246 -5.85 -19.89 11.87
CA LYS A 246 -5.11 -18.94 11.01
C LYS A 246 -4.60 -17.75 11.82
N ILE A 247 -5.47 -17.10 12.59
CA ILE A 247 -5.14 -15.92 13.39
C ILE A 247 -4.09 -16.26 14.46
N GLY A 248 -4.21 -17.40 15.13
CA GLY A 248 -3.23 -17.85 16.12
C GLY A 248 -1.84 -18.04 15.53
N ARG A 249 -1.73 -18.67 14.35
CA ARG A 249 -0.45 -18.83 13.64
C ARG A 249 0.17 -17.47 13.27
N LEU A 250 -0.64 -16.52 12.81
CA LEU A 250 -0.20 -15.17 12.44
C LEU A 250 0.25 -14.35 13.66
N ASN A 251 -0.50 -14.36 14.77
CA ASN A 251 -0.10 -13.70 16.02
C ASN A 251 1.23 -14.27 16.54
N ASN A 252 1.31 -15.60 16.66
CA ASN A 252 2.52 -16.30 17.11
C ASN A 252 3.74 -15.98 16.22
N PHE A 253 3.53 -15.85 14.90
CA PHE A 253 4.58 -15.44 13.97
C PHE A 253 5.03 -14.00 14.22
N ILE A 254 4.10 -13.05 14.37
CA ILE A 254 4.42 -11.64 14.64
C ILE A 254 5.20 -11.49 15.96
N GLU A 255 4.78 -12.19 17.01
CA GLU A 255 5.51 -12.27 18.29
C GLU A 255 6.92 -12.86 18.13
N LYS A 256 7.09 -13.85 17.23
CA LYS A 256 8.38 -14.50 16.97
C LYS A 256 9.35 -13.57 16.22
N VAL A 257 8.89 -12.78 15.26
CA VAL A 257 9.73 -11.89 14.42
C VAL A 257 9.93 -10.49 15.01
N LYS A 258 9.11 -10.08 16.00
CA LYS A 258 9.25 -8.84 16.78
C LYS A 258 9.28 -7.56 15.95
N VAL A 259 8.60 -7.56 14.81
CA VAL A 259 8.39 -6.37 13.96
C VAL A 259 6.90 -6.15 13.70
N PRO A 260 6.43 -4.90 13.57
CA PRO A 260 5.06 -4.61 13.17
C PRO A 260 4.79 -5.12 11.75
N VAL A 261 3.72 -5.90 11.57
CA VAL A 261 3.29 -6.42 10.26
C VAL A 261 1.80 -6.17 10.07
N GLN A 262 1.44 -5.58 8.92
CA GLN A 262 0.05 -5.40 8.52
C GLN A 262 -0.45 -6.69 7.85
N VAL A 263 -1.57 -7.26 8.28
CA VAL A 263 -2.05 -8.55 7.75
C VAL A 263 -3.44 -8.44 7.13
N PHE A 264 -3.60 -9.06 5.96
CA PHE A 264 -4.88 -9.27 5.29
C PHE A 264 -5.06 -10.75 4.88
N ILE A 265 -6.24 -11.29 5.18
CA ILE A 265 -6.63 -12.68 4.95
C ILE A 265 -7.86 -12.68 4.02
N ALA A 266 -7.68 -13.04 2.76
CA ALA A 266 -8.79 -13.27 1.84
C ALA A 266 -9.47 -14.60 2.16
N CYS A 267 -10.62 -14.52 2.83
CA CYS A 267 -11.35 -15.71 3.28
C CYS A 267 -12.25 -16.29 2.18
N GLY A 268 -12.61 -15.51 1.17
CA GLY A 268 -13.51 -15.95 0.11
C GLY A 268 -12.93 -17.02 -0.82
N VAL A 269 -13.82 -17.61 -1.59
CA VAL A 269 -13.50 -18.58 -2.64
C VAL A 269 -13.27 -17.87 -3.97
N GLY A 270 -12.49 -18.49 -4.85
CA GLY A 270 -12.40 -18.09 -6.25
C GLY A 270 -13.25 -19.01 -7.13
N LEU A 271 -13.40 -18.64 -8.41
CA LEU A 271 -14.12 -19.45 -9.40
C LEU A 271 -13.67 -20.91 -9.40
N LYS A 272 -14.65 -21.81 -9.45
CA LYS A 272 -14.41 -23.21 -9.81
C LYS A 272 -14.41 -23.34 -11.33
N PRO A 273 -13.50 -24.12 -11.92
CA PRO A 273 -13.59 -24.50 -13.34
C PRO A 273 -14.99 -25.03 -13.66
N GLY A 274 -15.59 -24.54 -14.75
CA GLY A 274 -16.94 -24.95 -15.18
C GLY A 274 -18.11 -24.28 -14.43
N LYS A 275 -17.89 -23.36 -13.48
CA LYS A 275 -18.97 -22.55 -12.88
C LYS A 275 -18.92 -21.09 -13.35
N THR A 276 -20.04 -20.60 -13.88
CA THR A 276 -20.19 -19.23 -14.41
C THR A 276 -20.74 -18.21 -13.40
N ASN A 277 -21.13 -18.64 -12.20
CA ASN A 277 -21.67 -17.75 -11.16
C ASN A 277 -20.57 -16.85 -10.58
N LYS A 278 -20.46 -15.63 -11.14
CA LYS A 278 -19.53 -14.56 -10.70
C LYS A 278 -19.59 -14.24 -9.19
N ASN A 279 -20.69 -14.57 -8.51
CA ASN A 279 -20.85 -14.40 -7.07
C ASN A 279 -19.93 -15.31 -6.22
N GLU A 280 -19.31 -16.35 -6.80
CA GLU A 280 -18.29 -17.19 -6.13
C GLU A 280 -16.84 -16.70 -6.39
N ASP A 281 -16.63 -15.50 -6.94
CA ASP A 281 -15.32 -15.03 -7.39
C ASP A 281 -14.75 -13.85 -6.58
N ASP A 282 -14.27 -14.13 -5.36
CA ASP A 282 -13.81 -13.11 -4.41
C ASP A 282 -12.74 -12.17 -5.00
N ALA A 283 -13.05 -10.86 -5.04
CA ALA A 283 -12.16 -9.82 -5.57
C ALA A 283 -10.87 -9.64 -4.75
N PHE A 284 -10.88 -10.04 -3.49
CA PHE A 284 -9.74 -9.93 -2.59
C PHE A 284 -8.81 -11.16 -2.65
N ARG A 285 -9.27 -12.27 -3.22
CA ARG A 285 -8.49 -13.51 -3.29
C ARG A 285 -7.39 -13.41 -4.36
N LYS A 286 -6.13 -13.69 -3.98
CA LYS A 286 -5.01 -13.79 -4.94
C LYS A 286 -5.33 -14.87 -6.00
N PRO A 287 -5.11 -14.61 -7.29
CA PRO A 287 -4.22 -13.58 -7.85
C PRO A 287 -4.79 -12.17 -8.03
N LYS A 288 -6.03 -11.89 -7.60
CA LYS A 288 -6.61 -10.54 -7.78
C LYS A 288 -6.01 -9.51 -6.82
N PRO A 289 -5.85 -8.24 -7.24
CA PRO A 289 -5.18 -7.20 -6.44
C PRO A 289 -6.06 -6.60 -5.31
N GLY A 290 -7.23 -7.16 -4.99
CA GLY A 290 -8.20 -6.54 -4.08
C GLY A 290 -7.64 -6.27 -2.67
N MET A 291 -6.85 -7.19 -2.10
CA MET A 291 -6.18 -6.92 -0.81
C MET A 291 -5.09 -5.84 -0.93
N TRP A 292 -4.37 -5.77 -2.04
CA TRP A 292 -3.38 -4.71 -2.27
C TRP A 292 -4.05 -3.34 -2.33
N HIS A 293 -5.08 -3.19 -3.17
CA HIS A 293 -5.81 -1.92 -3.28
C HIS A 293 -6.48 -1.51 -1.97
N LEU A 294 -6.94 -2.47 -1.16
CA LEU A 294 -7.45 -2.18 0.18
C LEU A 294 -6.35 -1.56 1.06
N MET A 295 -5.16 -2.17 1.09
CA MET A 295 -4.00 -1.69 1.84
C MET A 295 -3.53 -0.31 1.37
N GLU A 296 -3.33 -0.17 0.06
CA GLU A 296 -2.87 1.03 -0.63
C GLU A 296 -3.81 2.23 -0.40
N GLN A 297 -5.11 2.05 -0.62
CA GLN A 297 -6.10 3.14 -0.55
C GLN A 297 -6.44 3.55 0.90
N HIS A 298 -6.52 2.60 1.83
CA HIS A 298 -7.13 2.83 3.15
C HIS A 298 -6.20 2.60 4.35
N PHE A 299 -5.11 1.87 4.17
CA PHE A 299 -4.19 1.53 5.25
C PHE A 299 -2.79 2.12 5.08
N ASN A 300 -2.51 2.95 4.06
CA ASN A 300 -1.18 3.54 3.81
C ASN A 300 -1.15 5.09 3.86
N SER A 301 -2.12 5.73 4.52
CA SER A 301 -2.19 7.19 4.73
C SER A 301 -2.05 8.05 3.46
N GLY A 302 -2.43 7.51 2.29
CA GLY A 302 -2.29 8.19 0.99
C GLY A 302 -0.84 8.37 0.50
N ILE A 303 0.13 7.70 1.12
CA ILE A 303 1.53 7.71 0.66
C ILE A 303 1.61 6.92 -0.65
N VAL A 304 2.08 7.57 -1.71
CA VAL A 304 2.33 6.95 -3.02
C VAL A 304 3.41 5.88 -2.87
N ILE A 305 3.10 4.67 -3.34
CA ILE A 305 4.00 3.53 -3.27
C ILE A 305 5.03 3.62 -4.40
N ASP A 306 6.29 3.46 -4.04
CA ASP A 306 7.42 3.30 -4.95
C ASP A 306 7.44 1.82 -5.41
N MET A 307 6.92 1.58 -6.61
CA MET A 307 6.80 0.24 -7.19
C MET A 307 8.17 -0.37 -7.56
N ASP A 308 9.19 0.45 -7.79
CA ASP A 308 10.55 -0.02 -8.11
C ASP A 308 11.30 -0.47 -6.85
N GLN A 309 11.01 0.12 -5.70
CA GLN A 309 11.55 -0.30 -4.41
C GLN A 309 10.71 -1.39 -3.72
N SER A 310 9.43 -1.55 -4.09
CA SER A 310 8.49 -2.51 -3.50
C SER A 310 8.50 -3.87 -4.19
N PHE A 311 8.13 -4.92 -3.45
CA PHE A 311 8.15 -6.30 -3.97
C PHE A 311 7.16 -7.21 -3.25
N TYR A 312 6.89 -8.37 -3.87
CA TYR A 312 6.13 -9.49 -3.31
C TYR A 312 6.98 -10.76 -3.23
N VAL A 313 6.83 -11.54 -2.16
CA VAL A 313 7.46 -12.86 -2.00
C VAL A 313 6.40 -13.92 -1.71
N GLY A 314 6.38 -15.02 -2.47
CA GLY A 314 5.38 -16.09 -2.31
C GLY A 314 5.78 -17.40 -2.97
N ASP A 315 5.25 -18.53 -2.49
CA ASP A 315 5.60 -19.87 -3.00
C ASP A 315 4.80 -20.26 -4.25
N ALA A 316 3.63 -19.66 -4.46
CA ALA A 316 2.75 -19.94 -5.59
C ALA A 316 3.24 -19.25 -6.88
N ALA A 317 4.41 -19.67 -7.35
CA ALA A 317 5.13 -19.10 -8.49
C ALA A 317 4.82 -19.81 -9.83
N GLY A 318 3.91 -20.79 -9.85
CA GLY A 318 3.51 -21.51 -11.06
C GLY A 318 4.54 -22.52 -11.57
N ARG A 319 5.55 -22.86 -10.76
CA ARG A 319 6.50 -23.95 -11.05
C ARG A 319 5.75 -25.29 -11.01
N LYS A 320 6.28 -26.33 -11.67
CA LYS A 320 5.63 -27.66 -11.76
C LYS A 320 5.35 -28.32 -10.39
N SER A 321 6.11 -27.94 -9.37
CA SER A 321 5.95 -28.38 -7.97
C SER A 321 4.97 -27.54 -7.15
N ASP A 322 4.62 -26.34 -7.62
CA ASP A 322 3.84 -25.39 -6.84
C ASP A 322 2.36 -25.76 -6.85
N HIS A 323 1.68 -25.46 -5.76
CA HIS A 323 0.27 -25.76 -5.60
C HIS A 323 -0.63 -24.85 -6.47
N SER A 324 -0.14 -23.67 -6.87
CA SER A 324 -0.78 -22.72 -7.78
C SER A 324 0.21 -21.67 -8.32
N ASP A 325 -0.28 -20.76 -9.15
CA ASP A 325 0.43 -19.58 -9.67
C ASP A 325 -0.11 -18.26 -9.09
N ALA A 326 -0.78 -18.33 -7.94
CA ALA A 326 -1.55 -17.23 -7.36
C ALA A 326 -0.68 -16.04 -6.91
N ASP A 327 0.59 -16.26 -6.55
CA ASP A 327 1.45 -15.23 -5.97
C ASP A 327 2.21 -14.44 -7.04
N ILE A 328 2.77 -15.14 -8.02
CA ILE A 328 3.38 -14.49 -9.18
C ILE A 328 2.34 -13.64 -9.94
N LYS A 329 1.15 -14.19 -10.18
CA LYS A 329 0.07 -13.45 -10.86
C LYS A 329 -0.50 -12.30 -10.02
N PHE A 330 -0.47 -12.40 -8.69
CA PHE A 330 -0.80 -11.27 -7.81
C PHE A 330 0.21 -10.13 -7.97
N ALA A 331 1.51 -10.45 -7.95
CA ALA A 331 2.57 -9.48 -8.18
C ALA A 331 2.47 -8.84 -9.57
N GLU A 332 2.26 -9.63 -10.63
CA GLU A 332 2.07 -9.15 -12.02
C GLU A 332 0.86 -8.23 -12.17
N ALA A 333 -0.29 -8.61 -11.59
CA ALA A 333 -1.52 -7.81 -11.67
C ALA A 333 -1.33 -6.41 -11.09
N ILE A 334 -0.60 -6.31 -9.98
CA ILE A 334 -0.24 -5.05 -9.33
C ILE A 334 0.87 -4.32 -10.13
N GLY A 335 1.91 -5.04 -10.54
CA GLY A 335 3.16 -4.50 -11.10
C GLY A 335 4.31 -4.46 -10.08
N LEU A 336 4.36 -5.41 -9.15
CA LEU A 336 5.45 -5.58 -8.18
C LEU A 336 6.54 -6.48 -8.74
N LYS A 337 7.78 -6.26 -8.29
CA LYS A 337 8.85 -7.26 -8.39
C LYS A 337 8.45 -8.51 -7.58
N PHE A 338 8.72 -9.69 -8.11
CA PHE A 338 8.38 -10.96 -7.47
C PHE A 338 9.65 -11.77 -7.16
N TYR A 339 9.66 -12.42 -5.99
CA TYR A 339 10.71 -13.36 -5.59
C TYR A 339 10.08 -14.62 -4.99
N VAL A 340 10.75 -15.76 -5.11
CA VAL A 340 10.35 -16.98 -4.38
C VAL A 340 11.07 -17.07 -3.02
N PRO A 341 10.50 -17.75 -2.01
CA PRO A 341 11.05 -17.75 -0.66
C PRO A 341 12.46 -18.36 -0.60
N GLU A 342 12.71 -19.37 -1.43
CA GLU A 342 13.97 -20.12 -1.47
C GLU A 342 15.13 -19.31 -2.09
N GLU A 343 14.83 -18.21 -2.78
CA GLU A 343 15.81 -17.26 -3.33
C GLU A 343 15.95 -15.99 -2.47
N TYR A 344 14.90 -15.62 -1.72
CA TYR A 344 14.85 -14.36 -0.99
C TYR A 344 15.37 -14.45 0.46
N PHE A 345 15.16 -15.60 1.10
CA PHE A 345 15.49 -15.85 2.50
C PHE A 345 16.69 -16.77 2.73
N VAL A 346 17.12 -17.53 1.73
CA VAL A 346 18.36 -18.34 1.78
C VAL A 346 19.56 -17.44 1.52
#